data_AF-A0A2D6CVD4-F1
#
_entry.id   AF-A0A2D6CVD4-F1
#
_cell.length_a   1.000
_cell.length_b   1.000
_cell.length_c   1.000
_cell.angle_alpha   90.00
_cell.angle_beta   90.00
_cell.angle_gamma   90.00
#
_symmetry.space_group_name_H-M   'P 1'
#
loop_
_entity.id
_entity.type
_entity.pdbx_description
1 polymer ?
#
loop_
_entity_poly.entity_id
_entity_poly.type
_entity_poly.pdbx_seq_one_letter_code
_entity_poly.pdbx_strand_id
1 'polypeptide(L)'
;MRNLAVGACAALVLSYASTAYAATASESGGVWTIETDNYTVHFKTDAQAGYSQIFPGGGGDSLFGAGEGRNLYHSANYAGWSDWGPAASAEVVSDGSELVMEYVMDDGNMKVYHLTATHWDGVPYWRHQLTIEARGDLPSFGDGHEPMVEPRNGAGADNEYADWTDPFAHVAFANSNGYFALYTETGAARTHVWQDDGRMDLVHDTVAEDLTSGDVGSELTFYLATAAGSLDDAHALVDEVTNVPTAVDAEGKLTTTWGAMKTR
;
A
#
# COMPACT_ATOMS: atom_id res chain seq x y z
N MET A 1 -8.33 70.76 20.00
CA MET A 1 -8.66 69.35 20.32
C MET A 1 -9.26 68.69 19.09
N ARG A 2 -8.46 67.91 18.37
CA ARG A 2 -8.89 66.96 17.33
C ARG A 2 -7.89 65.82 17.36
N ASN A 3 -8.34 64.68 17.88
CA ASN A 3 -7.60 63.44 17.91
C ASN A 3 -7.58 62.85 16.50
N LEU A 4 -6.38 62.57 15.98
CA LEU A 4 -6.19 61.68 14.84
C LEU A 4 -5.26 60.57 15.30
N ALA A 5 -5.87 59.43 15.62
CA ALA A 5 -5.18 58.17 15.77
C ALA A 5 -4.69 57.74 14.38
N VAL A 6 -3.38 57.61 14.20
CA VAL A 6 -2.81 56.92 13.03
C VAL A 6 -2.52 55.50 13.50
N GLY A 7 -3.33 54.58 12.99
CA GLY A 7 -3.28 53.16 13.29
C GLY A 7 -1.96 52.54 12.83
N ALA A 8 -1.45 51.62 13.64
CA ALA A 8 -0.36 50.74 13.30
C ALA A 8 -0.78 49.85 12.12
N CYS A 9 -0.04 49.92 11.01
CA CYS A 9 -0.05 48.87 10.00
C CYS A 9 0.63 47.64 10.62
N ALA A 10 -0.18 46.71 11.13
CA ALA A 10 0.29 45.36 11.36
C ALA A 10 0.53 44.71 10.00
N ALA A 11 1.79 44.53 9.62
CA ALA A 11 2.15 43.66 8.52
C ALA A 11 1.77 42.23 8.93
N LEU A 12 0.69 41.71 8.34
CA LEU A 12 0.37 40.30 8.39
C LEU A 12 1.47 39.60 7.58
N VAL A 13 2.46 39.04 8.26
CA VAL A 13 3.35 38.05 7.65
C VAL A 13 2.46 36.82 7.45
N LEU A 14 1.89 36.68 6.25
CA LEU A 14 1.45 35.37 5.77
C LEU A 14 2.72 34.52 5.71
N SER A 15 2.95 33.72 6.74
CA SER A 15 3.67 32.47 6.57
C SER A 15 2.88 31.67 5.55
N TYR A 16 3.29 31.71 4.28
CA TYR A 16 2.84 30.73 3.30
C TYR A 16 3.21 29.37 3.88
N ALA A 17 2.17 28.64 4.28
CA ALA A 17 2.27 27.25 4.64
C ALA A 17 2.92 26.53 3.47
N SER A 18 3.99 25.79 3.74
CA SER A 18 4.50 24.77 2.84
C SER A 18 3.43 23.68 2.73
N THR A 19 2.52 23.82 1.77
CA THR A 19 1.56 22.76 1.44
C THR A 19 2.07 22.05 0.20
N ALA A 20 2.93 21.06 0.42
CA ALA A 20 3.14 19.99 -0.54
C ALA A 20 1.83 19.19 -0.61
N TYR A 21 1.24 19.07 -1.80
CA TYR A 21 0.04 18.25 -2.04
C TYR A 21 0.44 16.90 -2.65
N ALA A 22 1.54 16.33 -2.16
CA ALA A 22 1.91 14.95 -2.43
C ALA A 22 1.19 14.01 -1.47
N ALA A 23 1.20 12.71 -1.76
CA ALA A 23 0.85 11.70 -0.76
C ALA A 23 1.59 12.00 0.56
N THR A 24 0.91 11.89 1.70
CA THR A 24 1.48 12.23 3.01
C THR A 24 1.53 11.02 3.92
N ALA A 25 2.55 10.96 4.77
CA ALA A 25 2.66 9.97 5.83
C ALA A 25 2.72 10.66 7.19
N SER A 26 2.03 10.10 8.18
CA SER A 26 2.16 10.47 9.58
C SER A 26 2.19 9.23 10.46
N GLU A 27 2.96 9.27 11.54
CA GLU A 27 3.07 8.16 12.49
C GLU A 27 2.41 8.54 13.82
N SER A 28 1.63 7.62 14.37
CA SER A 28 1.09 7.74 15.71
C SER A 28 0.85 6.37 16.34
N GLY A 29 1.64 6.05 17.36
CA GLY A 29 1.41 4.87 18.20
C GLY A 29 1.73 3.54 17.51
N GLY A 30 2.75 3.49 16.65
CA GLY A 30 3.14 2.30 15.89
C GLY A 30 2.29 2.07 14.64
N VAL A 31 1.59 3.10 14.18
CA VAL A 31 0.76 3.07 12.97
C VAL A 31 1.14 4.23 12.07
N TRP A 32 1.55 3.90 10.85
CA TRP A 32 1.74 4.85 9.77
C TRP A 32 0.42 5.04 9.03
N THR A 33 -0.06 6.27 8.99
CA THR A 33 -1.20 6.70 8.18
C THR A 33 -0.67 7.33 6.90
N ILE A 34 -0.93 6.69 5.77
CA ILE A 34 -0.58 7.17 4.43
C ILE A 34 -1.85 7.66 3.74
N GLU A 35 -1.85 8.91 3.29
CA GLU A 35 -3.01 9.58 2.68
C GLU A 35 -2.69 10.08 1.27
N THR A 36 -3.63 9.86 0.35
CA THR A 36 -3.65 10.37 -1.03
C THR A 36 -5.05 10.91 -1.36
N ASP A 37 -5.25 11.51 -2.53
CA ASP A 37 -6.59 11.91 -2.98
C ASP A 37 -7.52 10.69 -3.22
N ASN A 38 -6.96 9.50 -3.46
CA ASN A 38 -7.71 8.30 -3.85
C ASN A 38 -7.82 7.25 -2.75
N TYR A 39 -7.06 7.35 -1.66
CA TYR A 39 -7.13 6.39 -0.56
C TYR A 39 -6.39 6.87 0.68
N THR A 40 -6.77 6.27 1.82
CA THR A 40 -6.00 6.27 3.07
C THR A 40 -5.70 4.83 3.46
N VAL A 41 -4.44 4.54 3.79
CA VAL A 41 -4.04 3.22 4.33
C VAL A 41 -3.34 3.38 5.67
N HIS A 42 -3.64 2.47 6.59
CA HIS A 42 -2.99 2.40 7.90
C HIS A 42 -2.06 1.18 7.91
N PHE A 43 -0.75 1.40 8.06
CA PHE A 43 0.25 0.35 8.18
C PHE A 43 0.71 0.23 9.63
N LYS A 44 0.40 -0.90 10.25
CA LYS A 44 0.77 -1.26 11.61
C LYS A 44 2.20 -1.82 11.62
N THR A 45 3.06 -1.37 12.54
CA THR A 45 4.47 -1.80 12.60
C THR A 45 4.80 -2.75 13.75
N ASP A 46 3.91 -2.95 14.71
CA ASP A 46 4.10 -3.90 15.82
C ASP A 46 3.72 -5.35 15.41
N ALA A 47 3.40 -6.22 16.37
CA ALA A 47 3.12 -7.61 16.09
C ALA A 47 1.96 -7.75 15.09
N GLN A 48 2.11 -8.64 14.11
CA GLN A 48 1.20 -8.78 12.97
C GLN A 48 1.17 -7.50 12.10
N ALA A 49 2.36 -6.99 11.80
CA ALA A 49 2.55 -5.81 10.96
C ALA A 49 1.98 -6.01 9.56
N GLY A 50 1.61 -4.89 8.93
CA GLY A 50 0.91 -4.84 7.65
C GLY A 50 -0.22 -3.83 7.64
N TYR A 51 -1.02 -3.83 6.58
CA TYR A 51 -2.19 -2.97 6.51
C TYR A 51 -3.27 -3.39 7.51
N SER A 52 -3.63 -2.48 8.42
CA SER A 52 -4.69 -2.69 9.40
C SER A 52 -6.03 -2.14 8.93
N GLN A 53 -6.02 -1.05 8.14
CA GLN A 53 -7.21 -0.43 7.57
C GLN A 53 -6.91 0.16 6.19
N ILE A 54 -7.90 0.12 5.30
CA ILE A 54 -7.81 0.69 3.94
C ILE A 54 -9.13 1.37 3.62
N PHE A 55 -9.07 2.67 3.36
CA PHE A 55 -10.22 3.50 3.02
C PHE A 55 -10.06 3.99 1.57
N PRO A 56 -10.91 3.53 0.64
CA PRO A 56 -10.99 4.10 -0.69
C PRO A 56 -11.40 5.58 -0.67
N GLY A 57 -10.96 6.32 -1.67
CA GLY A 57 -11.27 7.73 -1.86
C GLY A 57 -12.77 7.95 -2.07
N GLY A 58 -13.28 9.06 -1.53
CA GLY A 58 -14.72 9.38 -1.56
C GLY A 58 -15.47 9.10 -0.25
N GLY A 59 -14.80 8.51 0.75
CA GLY A 59 -15.33 8.28 2.09
C GLY A 59 -16.12 6.97 2.21
N GLY A 60 -16.19 6.43 3.43
CA GLY A 60 -16.84 5.14 3.71
C GLY A 60 -16.16 4.40 4.87
N ASP A 61 -16.63 3.18 5.11
CA ASP A 61 -15.96 2.26 6.02
C ASP A 61 -14.73 1.63 5.35
N SER A 62 -13.79 1.14 6.16
CA SER A 62 -12.60 0.45 5.65
C SER A 62 -13.02 -0.81 4.87
N LEU A 63 -12.30 -1.12 3.79
CA LEU A 63 -12.42 -2.39 3.05
C LEU A 63 -12.06 -3.57 3.95
N PHE A 64 -11.09 -3.36 4.85
CA PHE A 64 -10.78 -4.28 5.91
C PHE A 64 -11.71 -4.02 7.08
N GLY A 65 -12.27 -5.09 7.67
CA GLY A 65 -13.18 -4.96 8.81
C GLY A 65 -12.54 -4.20 9.98
N ALA A 66 -13.32 -3.84 11.00
CA ALA A 66 -12.87 -3.12 12.20
C ALA A 66 -11.87 -3.90 13.10
N GLY A 67 -11.22 -4.94 12.58
CA GLY A 67 -10.37 -5.88 13.31
C GLY A 67 -8.89 -5.53 13.23
N GLU A 68 -8.21 -5.71 14.37
CA GLU A 68 -6.78 -5.46 14.60
C GLU A 68 -5.84 -6.52 13.96
N GLY A 69 -6.21 -7.08 12.82
CA GLY A 69 -5.48 -8.20 12.17
C GLY A 69 -4.40 -7.74 11.20
N ARG A 70 -3.43 -8.64 10.93
CA ARG A 70 -2.61 -8.56 9.71
C ARG A 70 -3.54 -8.74 8.51
N ASN A 71 -3.63 -7.73 7.64
CA ASN A 71 -4.36 -7.90 6.38
C ASN A 71 -3.43 -7.83 5.17
N LEU A 72 -2.16 -7.44 5.31
CA LEU A 72 -1.10 -7.66 4.33
C LEU A 72 0.08 -8.27 5.06
N TYR A 73 0.60 -9.41 4.61
CA TYR A 73 1.83 -9.94 5.15
C TYR A 73 2.59 -10.83 4.18
N HIS A 74 3.87 -11.00 4.46
CA HIS A 74 4.71 -12.01 3.83
C HIS A 74 4.87 -13.19 4.79
N SER A 75 4.81 -14.42 4.29
CA SER A 75 5.15 -15.59 5.11
C SER A 75 5.72 -16.72 4.28
N ALA A 76 6.66 -17.45 4.85
CA ALA A 76 7.26 -18.63 4.24
C ALA A 76 7.25 -19.83 5.18
N ASN A 77 7.28 -21.02 4.60
CA ASN A 77 7.32 -22.28 5.34
C ASN A 77 8.66 -23.01 5.12
N TYR A 78 9.58 -22.88 6.07
CA TYR A 78 10.92 -23.50 6.00
C TYR A 78 11.33 -24.25 7.27
N ALA A 79 10.45 -24.32 8.28
CA ALA A 79 10.49 -25.26 9.42
C ALA A 79 9.17 -25.13 10.23
N GLY A 80 8.06 -24.90 9.52
CA GLY A 80 6.87 -24.24 10.07
C GLY A 80 6.70 -22.86 9.46
N TRP A 81 5.48 -22.31 9.60
CA TRP A 81 5.13 -20.99 9.11
C TRP A 81 5.85 -19.89 9.88
N SER A 82 6.50 -18.99 9.13
CA SER A 82 7.12 -17.79 9.66
C SER A 82 6.59 -16.60 8.88
N ASP A 83 5.86 -15.71 9.55
CA ASP A 83 5.39 -14.46 8.98
C ASP A 83 6.46 -13.38 9.16
N TRP A 84 6.45 -12.36 8.31
CA TRP A 84 7.24 -11.15 8.55
C TRP A 84 6.87 -10.57 9.93
N GLY A 85 7.88 -10.24 10.74
CA GLY A 85 7.64 -9.83 12.12
C GLY A 85 7.30 -8.35 12.26
N PRO A 86 7.37 -7.79 13.48
CA PRO A 86 7.27 -6.35 13.66
C PRO A 86 8.39 -5.63 12.88
N ALA A 87 8.11 -4.40 12.48
CA ALA A 87 9.10 -3.57 11.80
C ALA A 87 10.26 -3.25 12.76
N ALA A 88 11.47 -3.59 12.35
CA ALA A 88 12.70 -3.12 12.98
C ALA A 88 12.90 -1.61 12.70
N SER A 89 12.49 -1.15 11.53
CA SER A 89 12.41 0.27 11.15
C SER A 89 11.25 0.51 10.19
N ALA A 90 10.72 1.72 10.22
CA ALA A 90 9.75 2.23 9.26
C ALA A 90 9.96 3.74 9.15
N GLU A 91 10.28 4.24 7.96
CA GLU A 91 10.62 5.65 7.76
C GLU A 91 10.21 6.19 6.39
N VAL A 92 10.03 7.51 6.33
CA VAL A 92 9.83 8.24 5.08
C VAL A 92 11.21 8.61 4.53
N VAL A 93 11.56 8.12 3.33
CA VAL A 93 12.88 8.36 2.71
C VAL A 93 12.85 9.36 1.55
N SER A 94 11.65 9.66 1.04
CA SER A 94 11.44 10.76 0.10
C SER A 94 10.12 11.45 0.41
N ASP A 95 10.19 12.77 0.62
CA ASP A 95 9.05 13.66 0.47
C ASP A 95 9.33 14.58 -0.72
N GLY A 96 8.44 14.53 -1.70
CA GLY A 96 8.64 15.18 -2.98
C GLY A 96 7.34 15.12 -3.76
N SER A 97 7.41 14.69 -5.02
CA SER A 97 6.23 14.52 -5.86
C SER A 97 5.58 13.14 -5.69
N GLU A 98 6.30 12.21 -5.06
CA GLU A 98 5.85 10.91 -4.57
C GLU A 98 6.19 10.78 -3.08
N LEU A 99 5.54 9.84 -2.40
CA LEU A 99 5.86 9.46 -1.02
C LEU A 99 6.51 8.08 -1.05
N VAL A 100 7.70 7.95 -0.47
CA VAL A 100 8.41 6.67 -0.35
C VAL A 100 8.55 6.30 1.11
N MET A 101 8.01 5.14 1.46
CA MET A 101 8.14 4.49 2.75
C MET A 101 9.13 3.32 2.64
N GLU A 102 10.09 3.24 3.56
CA GLU A 102 10.94 2.05 3.71
C GLU A 102 10.60 1.34 5.03
N TYR A 103 10.50 0.01 4.96
CA TYR A 103 10.25 -0.87 6.08
C TYR A 103 11.28 -1.99 6.11
N VAL A 104 11.79 -2.29 7.31
CA VAL A 104 12.61 -3.48 7.55
C VAL A 104 11.83 -4.38 8.49
N MET A 105 11.39 -5.55 8.00
CA MET A 105 10.59 -6.51 8.75
C MET A 105 11.44 -7.75 9.02
N ASP A 106 11.57 -8.13 10.29
CA ASP A 106 12.38 -9.29 10.69
C ASP A 106 11.46 -10.39 11.20
N ASP A 107 11.46 -11.56 10.56
CA ASP A 107 10.64 -12.70 11.02
C ASP A 107 11.13 -13.34 12.33
N GLY A 108 12.27 -12.86 12.86
CA GLY A 108 12.88 -13.35 14.08
C GLY A 108 13.59 -14.70 13.92
N ASN A 109 13.73 -15.17 12.67
CA ASN A 109 14.20 -16.50 12.34
C ASN A 109 15.17 -16.46 11.14
N MET A 110 14.69 -16.62 9.90
CA MET A 110 15.56 -16.84 8.73
C MET A 110 15.51 -15.74 7.66
N LYS A 111 14.52 -14.84 7.67
CA LYS A 111 14.39 -13.76 6.67
C LYS A 111 14.29 -12.39 7.32
N VAL A 112 15.02 -11.44 6.74
CA VAL A 112 14.76 -10.00 6.91
C VAL A 112 14.24 -9.47 5.57
N TYR A 113 13.05 -8.91 5.61
CA TYR A 113 12.36 -8.33 4.47
C TYR A 113 12.65 -6.83 4.43
N HIS A 114 13.21 -6.35 3.33
CA HIS A 114 13.45 -4.94 3.08
C HIS A 114 12.45 -4.47 2.03
N LEU A 115 11.41 -3.74 2.47
CA LEU A 115 10.28 -3.33 1.66
C LEU A 115 10.32 -1.82 1.42
N THR A 116 10.32 -1.40 0.16
CA THR A 116 10.07 -0.02 -0.24
C THR A 116 8.66 0.08 -0.82
N ALA A 117 7.83 0.96 -0.26
CA ALA A 117 6.49 1.27 -0.78
C ALA A 117 6.47 2.70 -1.34
N THR A 118 6.14 2.85 -2.63
CA THR A 118 6.04 4.14 -3.31
C THR A 118 4.59 4.47 -3.61
N HIS A 119 4.12 5.57 -3.02
CA HIS A 119 2.77 6.09 -3.16
C HIS A 119 2.76 7.35 -4.02
N TRP A 120 1.81 7.40 -4.95
CA TRP A 120 1.56 8.57 -5.80
C TRP A 120 0.17 9.12 -5.55
N ASP A 121 0.03 10.41 -5.81
CA ASP A 121 -1.26 11.05 -5.82
C ASP A 121 -1.94 10.96 -7.20
N GLY A 122 -3.25 11.10 -7.22
CA GLY A 122 -4.04 11.08 -8.47
C GLY A 122 -4.25 9.70 -9.09
N VAL A 123 -3.67 8.64 -8.54
CA VAL A 123 -3.94 7.24 -8.92
C VAL A 123 -4.41 6.39 -7.73
N PRO A 124 -5.18 5.30 -7.96
CA PRO A 124 -5.69 4.42 -6.90
C PRO A 124 -4.71 3.29 -6.53
N TYR A 125 -3.44 3.37 -6.93
CA TYR A 125 -2.46 2.30 -6.74
C TYR A 125 -1.12 2.80 -6.21
N TRP A 126 -0.32 1.86 -5.71
CA TRP A 126 1.03 2.10 -5.22
C TRP A 126 1.90 0.86 -5.45
N ARG A 127 3.21 1.08 -5.50
CA ARG A 127 4.20 0.05 -5.79
C ARG A 127 4.88 -0.42 -4.51
N HIS A 128 5.21 -1.70 -4.48
CA HIS A 128 6.12 -2.30 -3.53
C HIS A 128 7.33 -2.92 -4.24
N GLN A 129 8.49 -2.74 -3.63
CA GLN A 129 9.74 -3.35 -4.03
C GLN A 129 10.31 -4.06 -2.80
N LEU A 130 10.49 -5.37 -2.88
CA LEU A 130 10.88 -6.22 -1.78
C LEU A 130 12.19 -6.93 -2.10
N THR A 131 13.15 -6.86 -1.19
CA THR A 131 14.31 -7.76 -1.17
C THR A 131 14.32 -8.56 0.13
N ILE A 132 14.96 -9.72 0.10
CA ILE A 132 15.07 -10.61 1.25
C ILE A 132 16.55 -10.85 1.55
N GLU A 133 16.94 -10.53 2.77
CA GLU A 133 18.22 -10.92 3.34
C GLU A 133 18.04 -12.22 4.13
N ALA A 134 18.81 -13.24 3.78
CA ALA A 134 18.76 -14.55 4.40
C ALA A 134 19.67 -14.63 5.62
N ARG A 135 19.20 -15.29 6.69
CA ARG A 135 20.01 -15.63 7.88
C ARG A 135 20.42 -17.10 7.93
N GLY A 136 19.97 -17.90 6.98
CA GLY A 136 20.29 -19.31 6.82
C GLY A 136 20.17 -19.73 5.37
N ASP A 137 20.11 -21.04 5.13
CA ASP A 137 19.96 -21.60 3.79
C ASP A 137 18.47 -21.78 3.48
N LEU A 138 17.93 -20.97 2.57
CA LEU A 138 16.52 -20.98 2.17
C LEU A 138 16.29 -20.22 0.87
N PRO A 139 15.21 -20.50 0.13
CA PRO A 139 14.89 -19.69 -1.04
C PRO A 139 14.40 -18.29 -0.63
N SER A 140 14.68 -17.29 -1.46
CA SER A 140 14.19 -15.92 -1.30
C SER A 140 12.66 -15.90 -1.22
N PHE A 141 11.97 -16.59 -2.12
CA PHE A 141 10.52 -16.82 -2.10
C PHE A 141 10.25 -18.33 -2.16
N GLY A 142 9.22 -18.86 -1.49
CA GLY A 142 8.97 -20.30 -1.60
C GLY A 142 7.87 -20.83 -0.69
N ASP A 143 6.98 -21.65 -1.26
CA ASP A 143 5.88 -22.38 -0.59
C ASP A 143 5.17 -21.53 0.47
N GLY A 144 4.88 -20.28 0.07
CA GLY A 144 4.56 -19.21 0.98
C GLY A 144 3.45 -18.29 0.46
N HIS A 145 3.39 -17.12 1.07
CA HIS A 145 2.43 -16.05 0.92
C HIS A 145 3.24 -14.77 0.69
N GLU A 146 3.56 -14.40 -0.54
CA GLU A 146 4.65 -13.44 -0.81
C GLU A 146 4.24 -12.37 -1.85
N PRO A 147 3.25 -11.48 -1.59
CA PRO A 147 2.47 -11.30 -0.37
C PRO A 147 1.11 -12.03 -0.32
N MET A 148 0.57 -12.17 0.89
CA MET A 148 -0.84 -12.49 1.17
C MET A 148 -1.62 -11.30 1.71
N VAL A 149 -2.89 -11.22 1.32
CA VAL A 149 -3.87 -10.32 1.90
C VAL A 149 -5.07 -11.09 2.46
N GLU A 150 -5.45 -10.71 3.68
CA GLU A 150 -6.55 -11.30 4.44
C GLU A 150 -7.57 -10.22 4.82
N PRO A 151 -8.55 -9.90 3.96
CA PRO A 151 -9.59 -8.95 4.33
C PRO A 151 -10.51 -9.57 5.39
N ARG A 152 -10.26 -9.31 6.68
CA ARG A 152 -11.07 -9.86 7.80
C ARG A 152 -12.39 -9.13 8.02
N ASN A 153 -13.11 -8.85 6.94
CA ASN A 153 -14.44 -8.24 7.03
C ASN A 153 -15.49 -9.32 7.29
N GLY A 154 -15.71 -9.61 8.58
CA GLY A 154 -16.70 -10.53 9.17
C GLY A 154 -17.47 -11.47 8.23
N ALA A 155 -17.29 -12.78 8.41
CA ALA A 155 -18.00 -13.84 7.69
C ALA A 155 -19.47 -13.49 7.37
N GLY A 156 -19.83 -13.51 6.08
CA GLY A 156 -21.20 -13.30 5.59
C GLY A 156 -21.47 -11.97 4.87
N ALA A 157 -20.47 -11.13 4.63
CA ALA A 157 -20.57 -10.02 3.68
C ALA A 157 -20.56 -10.54 2.23
N ASP A 158 -21.19 -9.80 1.30
CA ASP A 158 -21.16 -10.01 -0.15
C ASP A 158 -19.76 -9.73 -0.72
N ASN A 159 -18.79 -10.52 -0.26
CA ASN A 159 -17.41 -10.43 -0.65
C ASN A 159 -17.21 -11.20 -1.96
N GLU A 160 -16.58 -10.56 -2.94
CA GLU A 160 -16.27 -11.15 -4.23
C GLU A 160 -14.75 -11.26 -4.41
N TYR A 161 -14.30 -12.32 -5.06
CA TYR A 161 -12.88 -12.57 -5.34
C TYR A 161 -12.69 -13.06 -6.76
N ALA A 162 -11.62 -12.63 -7.40
CA ALA A 162 -11.20 -13.16 -8.68
C ALA A 162 -9.69 -13.02 -8.86
N ASP A 163 -9.11 -13.98 -9.58
CA ASP A 163 -7.74 -13.95 -10.06
C ASP A 163 -7.72 -14.05 -11.59
N TRP A 164 -6.70 -13.43 -12.17
CA TRP A 164 -6.47 -13.37 -13.61
C TRP A 164 -4.98 -13.54 -13.91
N THR A 165 -4.70 -13.99 -15.13
CA THR A 165 -3.32 -14.15 -15.63
C THR A 165 -2.94 -13.13 -16.72
N ASP A 166 -3.92 -12.53 -17.39
CA ASP A 166 -3.71 -11.61 -18.50
C ASP A 166 -4.09 -10.17 -18.09
N PRO A 167 -3.36 -9.14 -18.55
CA PRO A 167 -2.06 -9.18 -19.26
C PRO A 167 -0.89 -9.62 -18.38
N PHE A 168 -1.04 -9.62 -17.06
CA PHE A 168 -0.17 -10.30 -16.11
C PHE A 168 -0.97 -10.68 -14.85
N ALA A 169 -0.35 -11.44 -13.95
CA ALA A 169 -1.01 -12.01 -12.80
C ALA A 169 -1.54 -10.95 -11.82
N HIS A 170 -2.82 -11.03 -11.48
CA HIS A 170 -3.41 -10.20 -10.44
C HIS A 170 -4.61 -10.88 -9.79
N VAL A 171 -4.87 -10.50 -8.55
CA VAL A 171 -6.00 -10.98 -7.74
C VAL A 171 -6.66 -9.80 -7.06
N ALA A 172 -7.98 -9.82 -6.99
CA ALA A 172 -8.76 -8.77 -6.38
C ALA A 172 -9.84 -9.31 -5.46
N PHE A 173 -10.19 -8.47 -4.50
CA PHE A 173 -11.28 -8.59 -3.56
C PHE A 173 -12.18 -7.37 -3.73
N ALA A 174 -13.50 -7.56 -3.69
CA ALA A 174 -14.45 -6.47 -3.63
C ALA A 174 -15.55 -6.71 -2.59
N ASN A 175 -16.04 -5.62 -2.01
CA ASN A 175 -17.24 -5.60 -1.16
C ASN A 175 -18.00 -4.29 -1.39
N SER A 176 -19.03 -4.01 -0.58
CA SER A 176 -19.86 -2.80 -0.71
C SER A 176 -19.10 -1.48 -0.59
N ASN A 177 -17.88 -1.47 -0.06
CA ASN A 177 -17.07 -0.28 0.15
C ASN A 177 -16.07 -0.04 -1.01
N GLY A 178 -15.90 -0.99 -1.93
CA GLY A 178 -14.97 -0.90 -3.06
C GLY A 178 -14.17 -2.19 -3.30
N TYR A 179 -13.02 -2.06 -3.95
CA TYR A 179 -12.11 -3.17 -4.22
C TYR A 179 -10.71 -2.92 -3.64
N PHE A 180 -9.99 -4.02 -3.41
CA PHE A 180 -8.55 -4.05 -3.22
C PHE A 180 -7.94 -5.10 -4.14
N ALA A 181 -6.77 -4.84 -4.73
CA ALA A 181 -6.13 -5.77 -5.64
C ALA A 181 -4.61 -5.83 -5.48
N LEU A 182 -4.02 -6.99 -5.81
CA LEU A 182 -2.59 -7.25 -5.90
C LEU A 182 -2.21 -7.61 -7.33
N TYR A 183 -1.05 -7.12 -7.78
CA TYR A 183 -0.58 -7.21 -9.17
C TYR A 183 0.90 -7.58 -9.20
N THR A 184 1.31 -8.46 -10.13
CA THR A 184 2.71 -8.81 -10.35
C THR A 184 2.98 -9.25 -11.79
N GLU A 185 4.13 -8.85 -12.34
CA GLU A 185 4.59 -9.29 -13.66
C GLU A 185 5.41 -10.60 -13.60
N THR A 186 5.89 -10.99 -12.42
CA THR A 186 6.86 -12.10 -12.26
C THR A 186 6.33 -13.29 -11.47
N GLY A 187 5.10 -13.19 -10.97
CA GLY A 187 4.46 -14.21 -10.13
C GLY A 187 3.18 -14.77 -10.73
N ALA A 188 2.47 -15.54 -9.92
CA ALA A 188 1.14 -16.03 -10.20
C ALA A 188 0.16 -15.50 -9.15
N ALA A 189 -1.10 -15.30 -9.54
CA ALA A 189 -2.19 -14.93 -8.66
C ALA A 189 -2.90 -16.19 -8.17
N ARG A 190 -3.40 -16.15 -6.93
CA ARG A 190 -4.17 -17.26 -6.35
C ARG A 190 -5.28 -16.76 -5.45
N THR A 191 -6.45 -17.38 -5.61
CA THR A 191 -7.55 -17.34 -4.65
C THR A 191 -7.69 -18.70 -3.95
N HIS A 192 -8.20 -18.69 -2.72
CA HIS A 192 -8.36 -19.91 -1.91
C HIS A 192 -9.82 -20.33 -1.78
N VAL A 193 -10.15 -21.55 -2.23
CA VAL A 193 -11.54 -22.07 -2.20
C VAL A 193 -11.99 -22.63 -0.83
N TRP A 194 -11.10 -22.75 0.16
CA TRP A 194 -11.40 -23.38 1.48
C TRP A 194 -11.38 -22.41 2.67
N GLN A 195 -11.41 -21.10 2.44
CA GLN A 195 -11.40 -20.11 3.51
C GLN A 195 -12.48 -19.06 3.21
N ASP A 196 -13.59 -19.17 3.95
CA ASP A 196 -14.78 -18.31 3.87
C ASP A 196 -14.52 -16.80 4.10
N ASP A 197 -13.25 -16.42 4.38
CA ASP A 197 -12.79 -15.07 4.68
C ASP A 197 -11.96 -14.42 3.56
N GLY A 198 -11.85 -15.03 2.37
CA GLY A 198 -11.42 -14.27 1.20
C GLY A 198 -9.94 -13.99 1.01
N ARG A 199 -9.12 -14.96 1.41
CA ARG A 199 -7.67 -14.81 1.30
C ARG A 199 -7.23 -14.82 -0.16
N MET A 200 -6.33 -13.91 -0.49
CA MET A 200 -5.75 -13.78 -1.82
C MET A 200 -4.25 -13.50 -1.70
N ASP A 201 -3.46 -14.17 -2.53
CA ASP A 201 -2.03 -13.98 -2.54
C ASP A 201 -1.41 -14.05 -3.92
N LEU A 202 -0.16 -13.57 -3.95
CA LEU A 202 0.74 -13.77 -5.07
C LEU A 202 1.76 -14.85 -4.70
N VAL A 203 2.18 -15.60 -5.72
CA VAL A 203 3.17 -16.67 -5.61
C VAL A 203 4.34 -16.37 -6.54
N HIS A 204 5.55 -16.37 -5.99
CA HIS A 204 6.79 -16.04 -6.72
C HIS A 204 7.84 -17.16 -6.69
N ASP A 205 7.41 -18.38 -6.42
CA ASP A 205 8.26 -19.58 -6.38
C ASP A 205 9.11 -19.76 -7.66
N THR A 206 8.60 -19.31 -8.82
CA THR A 206 9.30 -19.45 -10.11
C THR A 206 10.47 -18.49 -10.30
N VAL A 207 10.53 -17.42 -9.52
CA VAL A 207 11.62 -16.42 -9.54
C VAL A 207 12.44 -16.45 -8.25
N ALA A 208 12.23 -17.47 -7.42
CA ALA A 208 12.99 -17.69 -6.20
C ALA A 208 14.46 -18.00 -6.48
N GLU A 209 15.31 -17.52 -5.58
CA GLU A 209 16.75 -17.76 -5.58
C GLU A 209 17.13 -18.51 -4.30
N ASP A 210 17.96 -19.55 -4.41
CA ASP A 210 18.52 -20.19 -3.22
C ASP A 210 19.54 -19.24 -2.56
N LEU A 211 19.24 -18.81 -1.34
CA LEU A 211 20.10 -17.91 -0.56
C LEU A 211 20.80 -18.66 0.56
N THR A 212 21.97 -18.15 0.97
CA THR A 212 22.67 -18.54 2.18
C THR A 212 22.78 -17.35 3.15
N SER A 213 23.21 -17.61 4.38
CA SER A 213 23.30 -16.58 5.42
C SER A 213 24.14 -15.35 4.98
N GLY A 214 23.52 -14.18 4.98
CA GLY A 214 24.11 -12.90 4.55
C GLY A 214 23.86 -12.55 3.08
N ASP A 215 23.31 -13.46 2.27
CA ASP A 215 22.91 -13.15 0.90
C ASP A 215 21.65 -12.27 0.90
N VAL A 216 21.58 -11.37 -0.09
CA VAL A 216 20.40 -10.56 -0.39
C VAL A 216 19.91 -10.97 -1.77
N GLY A 217 18.66 -11.46 -1.83
CA GLY A 217 18.05 -11.89 -3.08
C GLY A 217 17.68 -10.72 -4.00
N SER A 218 17.41 -11.05 -5.26
CA SER A 218 16.88 -10.10 -6.24
C SER A 218 15.59 -9.43 -5.78
N GLU A 219 15.39 -8.19 -6.23
CA GLU A 219 14.20 -7.42 -5.92
C GLU A 219 12.96 -8.02 -6.60
N LEU A 220 11.91 -8.18 -5.81
CA LEU A 220 10.56 -8.45 -6.26
C LEU A 220 9.75 -7.17 -6.30
N THR A 221 9.13 -6.88 -7.45
CA THR A 221 8.16 -5.78 -7.58
C THR A 221 6.74 -6.32 -7.64
N PHE A 222 5.84 -5.72 -6.87
CA PHE A 222 4.40 -5.94 -6.96
C PHE A 222 3.66 -4.63 -6.70
N TYR A 223 2.41 -4.54 -7.14
CA TYR A 223 1.59 -3.34 -6.98
C TYR A 223 0.31 -3.69 -6.25
N LEU A 224 -0.18 -2.72 -5.48
CA LEU A 224 -1.46 -2.80 -4.80
C LEU A 224 -2.35 -1.66 -5.27
N ALA A 225 -3.66 -1.89 -5.31
CA ALA A 225 -4.63 -0.86 -5.66
C ALA A 225 -5.87 -0.92 -4.77
N THR A 226 -6.52 0.23 -4.58
CA THR A 226 -7.80 0.36 -3.89
C THR A 226 -8.61 1.54 -4.41
N ALA A 227 -9.90 1.34 -4.66
CA ALA A 227 -10.84 2.40 -4.97
C ALA A 227 -12.29 1.94 -4.71
N ALA A 228 -13.23 2.87 -4.74
CA ALA A 228 -14.64 2.52 -4.90
C ALA A 228 -14.84 1.84 -6.26
N GLY A 229 -15.67 0.79 -6.32
CA GLY A 229 -15.88 0.03 -7.56
C GLY A 229 -16.05 -1.45 -7.31
N SER A 230 -15.88 -2.24 -8.37
CA SER A 230 -16.03 -3.70 -8.38
C SER A 230 -14.75 -4.43 -8.83
N LEU A 231 -14.82 -5.76 -8.96
CA LEU A 231 -13.76 -6.57 -9.55
C LEU A 231 -13.45 -6.19 -11.01
N ASP A 232 -14.43 -5.69 -11.76
CA ASP A 232 -14.22 -5.25 -13.15
C ASP A 232 -13.32 -4.01 -13.21
N ASP A 233 -13.49 -3.08 -12.26
CA ASP A 233 -12.66 -1.88 -12.16
C ASP A 233 -11.22 -2.24 -11.76
N ALA A 234 -11.06 -3.21 -10.84
CA ALA A 234 -9.75 -3.77 -10.50
C ALA A 234 -9.08 -4.42 -11.72
N HIS A 235 -9.80 -5.26 -12.45
CA HIS A 235 -9.27 -5.90 -13.66
C HIS A 235 -8.87 -4.87 -14.73
N ALA A 236 -9.65 -3.80 -14.90
CA ALA A 236 -9.36 -2.75 -15.89
C ALA A 236 -8.07 -1.97 -15.59
N LEU A 237 -7.65 -1.87 -14.32
CA LEU A 237 -6.43 -1.16 -13.93
C LEU A 237 -5.12 -1.84 -14.33
N VAL A 238 -5.18 -3.12 -14.69
CA VAL A 238 -3.99 -3.92 -14.98
C VAL A 238 -3.12 -3.34 -16.11
N ASP A 239 -3.73 -2.65 -17.08
CA ASP A 239 -3.02 -1.98 -18.18
C ASP A 239 -2.28 -0.70 -17.73
N GLU A 240 -2.63 -0.17 -16.56
CA GLU A 240 -2.15 1.13 -16.07
C GLU A 240 -1.24 1.04 -14.85
N VAL A 241 -1.40 0.01 -14.01
CA VAL A 241 -0.83 -0.08 -12.65
C VAL A 241 0.70 -0.11 -12.61
N THR A 242 1.36 -0.54 -13.69
CA THR A 242 2.83 -0.58 -13.79
C THR A 242 3.44 0.72 -14.30
N ASN A 243 2.61 1.68 -14.74
CA ASN A 243 3.10 2.97 -15.19
C ASN A 243 3.44 3.86 -14.00
N VAL A 244 4.58 4.54 -14.06
CA VAL A 244 4.90 5.59 -13.08
C VAL A 244 4.04 6.82 -13.39
N PRO A 245 3.15 7.24 -12.46
CA PRO A 245 2.29 8.39 -12.70
C PRO A 245 3.11 9.67 -12.84
N THR A 246 2.60 10.61 -13.63
CA THR A 246 3.15 11.98 -13.58
C THR A 246 2.71 12.61 -12.27
N ALA A 247 3.66 12.83 -11.38
CA ALA A 247 3.36 13.42 -10.09
C ALA A 247 2.82 14.85 -10.25
N VAL A 248 1.77 15.16 -9.49
CA VAL A 248 1.04 16.42 -9.58
C VAL A 248 1.38 17.27 -8.36
N ASP A 249 1.94 18.46 -8.57
CA ASP A 249 2.16 19.40 -7.48
C ASP A 249 0.85 20.14 -7.10
N ALA A 250 0.94 20.96 -6.05
CA ALA A 250 -0.17 21.79 -5.56
C ALA A 250 -0.87 22.61 -6.64
N GLU A 251 -0.08 23.18 -7.56
CA GLU A 251 -0.54 24.06 -8.62
C GLU A 251 -1.19 23.24 -9.74
N GLY A 252 -0.62 22.09 -10.07
CA GLY A 252 -1.18 21.08 -10.96
C GLY A 252 -2.55 20.58 -10.46
N LYS A 253 -2.71 20.31 -9.16
CA LYS A 253 -4.00 19.90 -8.59
C LYS A 253 -5.06 21.01 -8.69
N LEU A 254 -4.69 22.25 -8.34
CA LEU A 254 -5.59 23.40 -8.45
C LEU A 254 -6.00 23.66 -9.90
N THR A 255 -5.05 23.69 -10.82
CA THR A 255 -5.32 23.97 -12.24
C THR A 255 -6.20 22.92 -12.88
N THR A 256 -6.01 21.63 -12.56
CA THR A 256 -6.85 20.52 -13.04
C THR A 256 -8.27 20.62 -12.44
N THR A 257 -8.38 20.90 -11.14
CA THR A 257 -9.68 21.08 -10.45
C THR A 257 -10.47 22.28 -11.02
N TRP A 258 -9.81 23.43 -11.21
CA TRP A 258 -10.42 24.61 -11.84
C TRP A 258 -10.76 24.38 -13.31
N GLY A 259 -9.94 23.62 -14.04
CA GLY A 259 -10.22 23.20 -15.42
C GLY A 259 -11.51 22.38 -15.50
N ALA A 260 -11.65 21.36 -14.66
CA ALA A 260 -12.83 20.50 -14.59
C ALA A 260 -14.11 21.26 -14.17
N MET A 261 -13.99 22.25 -13.29
CA MET A 261 -15.12 23.12 -12.91
C MET A 261 -15.58 24.05 -14.03
N LYS A 262 -14.69 24.54 -14.89
CA LYS A 262 -15.05 25.43 -16.02
C LYS A 262 -15.70 24.70 -17.18
N THR A 263 -15.51 23.39 -17.28
CA THR A 263 -16.10 22.54 -18.31
C THR A 263 -17.47 21.96 -17.92
N ARG A 264 -17.99 22.29 -16.73
CA ARG A 264 -19.34 21.92 -16.28
C ARG A 264 -20.34 23.06 -16.49
#